data_AF-A0A954L2L9-F1
#
_entry.id   AF-A0A954L2L9-F1
#
_cell.length_a   1.000
_cell.length_b   1.000
_cell.length_c   1.000
_cell.angle_alpha   90.00
_cell.angle_beta   90.00
_cell.angle_gamma   90.00
#
_symmetry.space_group_name_H-M   'P 1'
#
loop_
_entity.id
_entity.type
_entity.pdbx_description
1 polymer ?
#
loop_
_entity_poly.entity_id
_entity_poly.type
_entity_poly.pdbx_seq_one_letter_code
_entity_poly.pdbx_strand_id
1 'polypeptide(L)'
;MTIRRHHVRSNDHRRPPQGERAGVRGCRRSARSGATLTEVLMSLLIMGLGITSVFTLFPMSILRSVKSTNLTHAALLAETARDFYVYQRELLNQPPDRLANPYYGYRDPLLDLTPVVPDNLIPQPFVGTFVVDPYGGINAQDFGNVPGRYGSDPGGALALPVGVLRVSNGITAPNLGVIASPDSWITVFDDVPANVRNITTPTVATEIDFTPDVDLTQAIAAGSRVLITSQNGRRSFTTGVDLTSTPRPTNNYTLRLNRTLPTNLFNPVASFNDVGTIRVQNFERRYTFLLTMHRDELGQTTGQCVVFFRREFGEAETVYSIRTVGPPNNPAIGIDTRNRKLTIQTAGTGSGRAPSPGEYLFGTWLSKPGNPVVNGRWYRIVGVEELPASAWETATSGPEYRVTLDRNWEGFTNPQNTPRAMLPGGVISVFDLTVAS
;
A
#
# COMPACT_ATOMS: atom_id res chain seq x y z
N MET A 1 -35.57 -11.06 10.83
CA MET A 1 -34.92 -10.06 11.69
C MET A 1 -35.82 -8.83 11.72
N THR A 2 -36.64 -8.69 12.75
CA THR A 2 -37.78 -7.76 12.78
C THR A 2 -37.40 -6.51 13.54
N ILE A 3 -37.19 -5.40 12.83
CA ILE A 3 -36.78 -4.12 13.42
C ILE A 3 -38.02 -3.44 14.04
N ARG A 4 -38.06 -3.45 15.37
CA ARG A 4 -39.12 -2.87 16.20
C ARG A 4 -38.92 -1.35 16.26
N ARG A 5 -39.82 -0.57 15.66
CA ARG A 5 -39.83 0.90 15.73
C ARG A 5 -40.14 1.36 17.15
N HIS A 6 -39.19 2.07 17.78
CA HIS A 6 -39.42 2.76 19.04
C HIS A 6 -40.22 4.05 18.80
N HIS A 7 -41.42 4.08 19.37
CA HIS A 7 -42.30 5.24 19.45
C HIS A 7 -41.69 6.26 20.43
N VAL A 8 -41.31 7.44 19.94
CA VAL A 8 -40.95 8.60 20.77
C VAL A 8 -42.25 9.22 21.28
N ARG A 9 -42.50 9.08 22.58
CA ARG A 9 -43.60 9.75 23.29
C ARG A 9 -43.29 11.25 23.40
N SER A 10 -44.19 12.09 22.90
CA SER A 10 -44.22 13.52 23.16
C SER A 10 -44.58 13.76 24.63
N ASN A 11 -43.67 14.31 25.40
CA ASN A 11 -43.98 14.83 26.73
C ASN A 11 -44.59 16.23 26.58
N ASP A 12 -45.91 16.25 26.63
CA ASP A 12 -46.73 17.43 26.88
C ASP A 12 -46.43 17.95 28.29
N HIS A 13 -45.78 19.11 28.38
CA HIS A 13 -45.62 19.84 29.63
C HIS A 13 -46.76 20.82 29.82
N ARG A 14 -47.65 20.42 30.73
CA ARG A 14 -48.74 21.18 31.33
C ARG A 14 -48.24 22.54 31.86
N ARG A 15 -48.89 23.60 31.40
CA ARG A 15 -48.84 24.93 32.03
C ARG A 15 -49.61 24.90 33.36
N PRO A 16 -49.04 25.39 34.47
CA PRO A 16 -49.83 25.75 35.64
C PRO A 16 -50.45 27.16 35.49
N PRO A 17 -51.53 27.45 36.24
CA PRO A 17 -52.43 28.57 35.98
C PRO A 17 -51.86 29.90 36.46
N GLN A 18 -52.32 30.94 35.76
CA GLN A 18 -52.09 32.35 36.07
C GLN A 18 -52.68 32.68 37.45
N GLY A 19 -51.78 32.89 38.42
CA GLY A 19 -52.06 33.47 39.72
C GLY A 19 -51.54 34.90 39.75
N GLU A 20 -52.45 35.81 39.43
CA GLU A 20 -52.37 37.26 39.57
C GLU A 20 -51.80 37.70 40.92
N ARG A 21 -50.63 38.37 40.89
CA ARG A 21 -50.22 39.31 41.92
C ARG A 21 -49.68 40.56 41.25
N ALA A 22 -50.58 41.51 41.06
CA ALA A 22 -50.27 42.92 40.85
C ALA A 22 -49.42 43.43 42.03
N GLY A 23 -48.11 43.40 41.82
CA GLY A 23 -47.12 43.99 42.70
C GLY A 23 -46.26 44.92 41.88
N VAL A 24 -46.62 46.19 41.89
CA VAL A 24 -45.83 47.32 41.40
C VAL A 24 -44.40 47.19 41.95
N ARG A 25 -43.47 46.69 41.13
CA ARG A 25 -42.04 46.79 41.40
C ARG A 25 -41.48 47.68 40.32
N GLY A 26 -41.08 48.86 40.77
CA GLY A 26 -40.72 50.00 39.95
C GLY A 26 -39.71 49.65 38.86
N CYS A 27 -39.74 50.49 37.84
CA CYS A 27 -38.71 50.64 36.84
C CYS A 27 -37.36 50.93 37.54
N ARG A 28 -36.72 49.89 38.12
CA ARG A 28 -35.29 49.93 38.39
C ARG A 28 -34.67 50.05 37.02
N ARG A 29 -34.31 51.27 36.65
CA ARG A 29 -33.29 51.54 35.65
C ARG A 29 -32.15 50.59 36.02
N SER A 30 -32.00 49.50 35.26
CA SER A 30 -30.84 48.65 35.38
C SER A 30 -29.68 49.59 35.19
N ALA A 31 -28.99 49.92 36.28
CA ALA A 31 -27.84 50.77 36.24
C ALA A 31 -26.94 50.13 35.19
N ARG A 32 -26.61 50.87 34.13
CA ARG A 32 -25.64 50.44 33.13
C ARG A 32 -24.30 50.34 33.86
N SER A 33 -24.10 49.23 34.57
CA SER A 33 -22.83 48.87 35.16
C SER A 33 -21.93 48.63 33.96
N GLY A 34 -21.03 49.57 33.69
CA GLY A 34 -20.03 49.40 32.64
C GLY A 34 -19.31 48.09 32.87
N ALA A 35 -19.07 47.32 31.80
CA ALA A 35 -18.26 46.13 31.85
C ALA A 35 -16.91 46.50 32.46
N THR A 36 -16.52 45.81 33.52
CA THR A 36 -15.23 46.08 34.18
C THR A 36 -14.11 45.62 33.26
N LEU A 37 -12.96 46.29 33.27
CA LEU A 37 -11.80 45.91 32.46
C LEU A 37 -11.39 44.45 32.69
N THR A 38 -11.58 43.94 33.91
CA THR A 38 -11.37 42.53 34.27
C THR A 38 -12.32 41.57 33.57
N GLU A 39 -13.58 41.95 33.34
CA GLU A 39 -14.57 41.13 32.63
C GLU A 39 -14.23 41.02 31.13
N VAL A 40 -13.79 42.13 30.53
CA VAL A 40 -13.29 42.14 29.15
C VAL A 40 -12.00 41.31 29.04
N LEU A 41 -11.09 41.42 30.00
CA LEU A 41 -9.85 40.64 29.99
C LEU A 41 -10.11 39.14 30.18
N MET A 42 -10.99 38.76 31.10
CA MET A 42 -11.38 37.35 31.28
C MET A 42 -12.08 36.80 30.04
N SER A 43 -12.98 37.56 29.42
CA SER A 43 -13.64 37.12 28.18
C SER A 43 -12.67 36.96 27.01
N LEU A 44 -11.70 37.87 26.84
CA LEU A 44 -10.65 37.74 25.83
C LEU A 44 -9.73 36.54 26.09
N LEU A 45 -9.40 36.26 27.35
CA LEU A 45 -8.60 35.10 27.72
C LEU A 45 -9.35 33.79 27.39
N ILE A 46 -10.62 33.69 27.78
CA ILE A 46 -11.44 32.50 27.51
C ILE A 46 -11.65 32.32 26.00
N MET A 47 -11.93 33.40 25.27
CA MET A 47 -12.04 33.38 23.81
C MET A 47 -10.72 32.96 23.14
N GLY A 48 -9.59 33.48 23.63
CA GLY A 48 -8.25 33.12 23.15
C GLY A 48 -7.93 31.64 23.37
N LEU A 49 -8.26 31.08 24.54
CA LEU A 49 -8.11 29.65 24.82
C LEU A 49 -9.01 28.79 23.92
N GLY A 50 -10.26 29.22 23.70
CA GLY A 50 -11.17 28.54 22.80
C GLY A 50 -10.62 28.47 21.36
N ILE A 51 -10.19 29.61 20.82
CA ILE A 51 -9.68 29.71 19.45
C ILE A 51 -8.37 28.90 19.29
N THR A 52 -7.41 29.05 20.21
CA THR A 52 -6.15 28.30 20.15
C THR A 52 -6.35 26.79 20.27
N SER A 53 -7.32 26.34 21.07
CA SER A 53 -7.66 24.90 21.15
C SER A 53 -8.22 24.35 19.83
N VAL A 54 -9.08 25.10 19.13
CA VAL A 54 -9.64 24.68 17.83
C VAL A 54 -8.53 24.65 16.77
N PHE A 55 -7.66 25.66 16.72
CA PHE A 55 -6.56 25.71 15.76
C PHE A 55 -5.54 24.59 15.92
N THR A 56 -5.35 24.07 17.14
CA THR A 56 -4.38 22.99 17.41
C THR A 56 -5.00 21.60 17.29
N LEU A 57 -6.22 21.41 17.83
CA LEU A 57 -6.87 20.10 17.86
C LEU A 57 -7.49 19.71 16.52
N PHE A 58 -7.97 20.67 15.71
CA PHE A 58 -8.60 20.36 14.44
C PHE A 58 -7.63 19.77 13.40
N PRO A 59 -6.44 20.36 13.15
CA PRO A 59 -5.46 19.72 12.25
C PRO A 59 -4.99 18.37 12.77
N MET A 60 -4.80 18.23 14.09
CA MET A 60 -4.37 16.97 14.69
C MET A 60 -5.43 15.87 14.52
N SER A 61 -6.72 16.21 14.63
CA SER A 61 -7.81 15.23 14.44
C SER A 61 -7.89 14.76 12.99
N ILE A 62 -7.69 15.66 12.01
CA ILE A 62 -7.65 15.30 10.58
C ILE A 62 -6.48 14.35 10.30
N LEU A 63 -5.26 14.67 10.77
CA LEU A 63 -4.09 13.82 10.55
C LEU A 63 -4.27 12.43 11.16
N ARG A 64 -4.85 12.34 12.36
CA ARG A 64 -5.18 11.05 13.00
C ARG A 64 -6.24 10.28 12.22
N SER A 65 -7.26 10.96 11.68
CA SER A 65 -8.29 10.33 10.86
C SER A 65 -7.71 9.75 9.56
N VAL A 66 -6.87 10.51 8.84
CA VAL A 66 -6.20 10.03 7.62
C VAL A 66 -5.31 8.82 7.94
N LYS A 67 -4.52 8.90 9.01
CA LYS A 67 -3.68 7.77 9.44
C LYS A 67 -4.52 6.53 9.79
N SER A 68 -5.66 6.71 10.46
CA SER A 68 -6.57 5.62 10.80
C SER A 68 -7.13 4.96 9.54
N THR A 69 -7.60 5.75 8.56
CA THR A 69 -8.10 5.23 7.28
C THR A 69 -7.01 4.44 6.56
N ASN A 70 -5.79 4.99 6.47
CA ASN A 70 -4.67 4.30 5.83
C ASN A 70 -4.33 2.97 6.52
N LEU A 71 -4.39 2.92 7.86
CA LEU A 71 -4.18 1.69 8.62
C LEU A 71 -5.30 0.67 8.40
N THR A 72 -6.56 1.10 8.29
CA THR A 72 -7.68 0.21 7.97
C THR A 72 -7.55 -0.39 6.57
N HIS A 73 -7.24 0.43 5.55
CA HIS A 73 -6.98 -0.09 4.20
C HIS A 73 -5.78 -1.02 4.15
N ALA A 74 -4.73 -0.71 4.90
CA ALA A 74 -3.57 -1.58 5.00
C ALA A 74 -3.91 -2.92 5.65
N ALA A 75 -4.69 -2.93 6.73
CA ALA A 75 -5.13 -4.16 7.38
C ALA A 75 -6.00 -5.02 6.44
N LEU A 76 -6.96 -4.40 5.73
CA LEU A 76 -7.79 -5.12 4.76
C LEU A 76 -6.97 -5.73 3.61
N LEU A 77 -5.98 -4.99 3.11
CA LEU A 77 -5.09 -5.49 2.07
C LEU A 77 -4.19 -6.62 2.60
N ALA A 78 -3.73 -6.52 3.84
CA ALA A 78 -2.93 -7.56 4.47
C ALA A 78 -3.72 -8.87 4.66
N GLU A 79 -5.00 -8.80 5.05
CA GLU A 79 -5.88 -9.98 5.11
C GLU A 79 -6.13 -10.56 3.71
N THR A 80 -6.37 -9.71 2.70
CA THR A 80 -6.53 -10.18 1.31
C THR A 80 -5.25 -10.87 0.80
N ALA A 81 -4.08 -10.32 1.13
CA ALA A 81 -2.79 -10.91 0.81
C ALA A 81 -2.57 -12.24 1.55
N ARG A 82 -3.03 -12.34 2.80
CA ARG A 82 -3.01 -13.58 3.58
C ARG A 82 -3.90 -14.64 2.96
N ASP A 83 -5.13 -14.31 2.59
CA ASP A 83 -6.05 -15.25 1.94
C ASP A 83 -5.48 -15.72 0.61
N PHE A 84 -4.98 -14.80 -0.21
CA PHE A 84 -4.30 -15.10 -1.46
C PHE A 84 -3.14 -16.08 -1.24
N TYR A 85 -2.32 -15.84 -0.21
CA TYR A 85 -1.23 -16.73 0.17
C TYR A 85 -1.72 -18.13 0.57
N VAL A 86 -2.78 -18.23 1.38
CA VAL A 86 -3.35 -19.52 1.80
C VAL A 86 -3.86 -20.31 0.61
N TYR A 87 -4.53 -19.65 -0.34
CA TYR A 87 -5.01 -20.29 -1.57
C TYR A 87 -3.89 -20.70 -2.52
N GLN A 88 -2.78 -19.97 -2.54
CA GLN A 88 -1.63 -20.22 -3.42
C GLN A 88 -0.48 -20.99 -2.75
N ARG A 89 -0.77 -21.79 -1.72
CA ARG A 89 0.24 -22.59 -0.99
C ARG A 89 1.17 -23.39 -1.91
N GLU A 90 0.68 -23.84 -3.05
CA GLU A 90 1.45 -24.60 -4.04
C GLU A 90 2.59 -23.78 -4.68
N LEU A 91 2.38 -22.48 -4.93
CA LEU A 91 3.41 -21.58 -5.48
C LEU A 91 4.56 -21.31 -4.49
N LEU A 92 4.35 -21.56 -3.20
CA LEU A 92 5.35 -21.39 -2.15
C LEU A 92 6.12 -22.68 -1.89
N ASN A 93 5.45 -23.81 -2.07
CA ASN A 93 6.08 -25.12 -1.95
C ASN A 93 7.00 -25.43 -3.15
N GLN A 94 6.84 -24.72 -4.27
CA GLN A 94 7.66 -24.85 -5.46
C GLN A 94 8.20 -23.47 -5.87
N PRO A 95 9.43 -23.08 -5.48
CA PRO A 95 9.99 -21.82 -5.94
C PRO A 95 10.02 -21.79 -7.48
N PRO A 96 9.64 -20.66 -8.10
CA PRO A 96 9.45 -20.55 -9.55
C PRO A 96 10.71 -20.90 -10.36
N ASP A 97 11.91 -20.79 -9.79
CA ASP A 97 13.15 -21.24 -10.46
C ASP A 97 13.18 -22.73 -10.81
N ARG A 98 12.42 -23.58 -10.10
CA ARG A 98 12.30 -25.00 -10.52
C ARG A 98 11.35 -25.21 -11.71
N LEU A 99 10.43 -24.27 -11.95
CA LEU A 99 9.51 -24.34 -13.08
C LEU A 99 10.06 -23.57 -14.31
N ALA A 100 10.85 -22.52 -14.09
CA ALA A 100 11.38 -21.64 -15.13
C ALA A 100 12.85 -21.93 -15.51
N ASN A 101 13.56 -22.81 -14.79
CA ASN A 101 14.85 -23.31 -15.25
C ASN A 101 14.63 -24.53 -16.19
N PRO A 102 14.60 -24.36 -17.53
CA PRO A 102 14.58 -25.50 -18.43
C PRO A 102 15.79 -26.43 -18.23
N TYR A 103 16.86 -25.96 -17.59
CA TYR A 103 18.03 -26.77 -17.27
C TYR A 103 17.79 -27.81 -16.16
N TYR A 104 16.72 -27.68 -15.37
CA TYR A 104 16.32 -28.68 -14.36
C TYR A 104 15.10 -29.52 -14.77
N GLY A 105 14.52 -29.25 -15.95
CA GLY A 105 13.26 -29.86 -16.39
C GLY A 105 13.22 -30.35 -17.84
N TYR A 106 14.20 -30.05 -18.69
CA TYR A 106 14.37 -30.77 -19.96
C TYR A 106 14.99 -32.14 -19.67
N ARG A 107 14.15 -33.06 -19.16
CA ARG A 107 14.38 -34.47 -19.45
C ARG A 107 14.37 -34.57 -20.97
N ASP A 108 15.54 -34.74 -21.56
CA ASP A 108 15.62 -35.23 -22.92
C ASP A 108 14.87 -36.57 -22.95
N PRO A 109 13.71 -36.68 -23.61
CA PRO A 109 12.93 -37.90 -23.61
C PRO A 109 13.62 -39.04 -24.36
N LEU A 110 14.79 -38.78 -24.99
CA LEU A 110 15.54 -39.76 -25.77
C LEU A 110 16.82 -40.26 -25.08
N LEU A 111 17.19 -39.75 -23.89
CA LEU A 111 18.49 -40.07 -23.28
C LEU A 111 18.47 -40.71 -21.87
N ASP A 112 17.33 -41.07 -21.30
CA ASP A 112 17.34 -41.77 -20.01
C ASP A 112 16.26 -42.86 -19.85
N LEU A 113 16.54 -44.02 -20.45
CA LEU A 113 15.86 -45.29 -20.17
C LEU A 113 16.54 -46.08 -19.03
N THR A 114 17.36 -45.43 -18.20
CA THR A 114 17.86 -46.05 -16.97
C THR A 114 17.11 -45.50 -15.76
N PRO A 115 16.09 -46.21 -15.23
CA PRO A 115 15.39 -45.81 -14.02
C PRO A 115 16.28 -46.12 -12.81
N VAL A 116 17.29 -45.28 -12.60
CA VAL A 116 18.00 -45.15 -11.31
C VAL A 116 17.98 -43.69 -10.94
N VAL A 117 16.78 -43.14 -10.77
CA VAL A 117 16.64 -42.03 -9.82
C VAL A 117 16.66 -42.73 -8.45
N PRO A 118 17.71 -42.56 -7.62
CA PRO A 118 17.66 -43.10 -6.28
C PRO A 118 16.42 -42.50 -5.59
N ASP A 119 15.53 -43.37 -5.08
CA ASP A 119 14.32 -43.04 -4.29
C ASP A 119 14.61 -42.20 -3.02
N ASN A 120 15.86 -41.79 -2.82
CA ASN A 120 16.34 -41.04 -1.67
C ASN A 120 16.37 -39.53 -1.90
N LEU A 121 15.97 -39.03 -3.08
CA LEU A 121 15.72 -37.60 -3.28
C LEU A 121 14.31 -37.23 -2.81
N ILE A 122 14.03 -37.51 -1.52
CA ILE A 122 12.91 -36.85 -0.83
C ILE A 122 13.09 -35.35 -1.07
N PRO A 123 12.07 -34.62 -1.55
CA PRO A 123 12.15 -33.17 -1.69
C PRO A 123 12.51 -32.58 -0.34
N GLN A 124 13.79 -32.24 -0.16
CA GLN A 124 14.24 -31.54 1.04
C GLN A 124 13.41 -30.26 1.11
N PRO A 125 12.75 -29.97 2.25
CA PRO A 125 12.02 -28.73 2.42
C PRO A 125 12.98 -27.59 2.15
N PHE A 126 12.61 -26.70 1.23
CA PHE A 126 13.47 -25.60 0.85
C PHE A 126 13.56 -24.63 2.03
N VAL A 127 14.69 -24.62 2.73
CA VAL A 127 14.98 -23.65 3.79
C VAL A 127 15.45 -22.37 3.12
N GLY A 128 14.79 -21.26 3.43
CA GLY A 128 15.15 -19.99 2.81
C GLY A 128 14.13 -18.89 3.00
N THR A 129 14.56 -17.71 2.58
CA THR A 129 13.77 -16.49 2.61
C THR A 129 13.36 -16.14 1.20
N PHE A 130 12.07 -15.91 1.01
CA PHE A 130 11.49 -15.53 -0.26
C PHE A 130 10.88 -14.14 -0.12
N VAL A 131 11.08 -13.33 -1.15
CA VAL A 131 10.29 -12.12 -1.32
C VAL A 131 9.28 -12.41 -2.40
N VAL A 132 8.03 -12.36 -2.00
CA VAL A 132 6.88 -12.65 -2.86
C VAL A 132 6.16 -11.34 -3.10
N ASP A 133 6.12 -10.94 -4.37
CA ASP A 133 5.23 -9.93 -4.89
C ASP A 133 3.99 -10.66 -5.45
N PRO A 134 2.80 -10.07 -5.41
CA PRO A 134 1.64 -10.59 -6.13
C PRO A 134 1.86 -10.94 -7.62
N TYR A 135 2.89 -10.41 -8.27
CA TYR A 135 3.25 -10.86 -9.62
C TYR A 135 4.08 -12.15 -9.63
N GLY A 136 4.84 -12.43 -8.58
CA GLY A 136 5.66 -13.63 -8.42
C GLY A 136 6.68 -13.53 -7.28
N GLY A 137 7.43 -14.61 -7.05
CA GLY A 137 8.41 -14.67 -5.96
C GLY A 137 9.83 -14.86 -6.48
N ILE A 138 10.81 -14.34 -5.74
CA ILE A 138 12.22 -14.67 -5.93
C ILE A 138 12.82 -15.05 -4.58
N ASN A 139 13.77 -15.98 -4.62
CA ASN A 139 14.58 -16.27 -3.45
C ASN A 139 15.44 -15.04 -3.14
N ALA A 140 15.50 -14.66 -1.87
CA ALA A 140 16.29 -13.51 -1.44
C ALA A 140 17.80 -13.66 -1.75
N GLN A 141 18.26 -14.89 -1.99
CA GLN A 141 19.62 -15.18 -2.44
C GLN A 141 19.93 -14.62 -3.84
N ASP A 142 18.93 -14.59 -4.72
CA ASP A 142 19.11 -14.22 -6.13
C ASP A 142 18.98 -12.72 -6.38
N PHE A 143 18.83 -11.93 -5.30
CA PHE A 143 18.88 -10.47 -5.41
C PHE A 143 20.13 -9.98 -6.11
N GLY A 144 21.22 -10.76 -6.08
CA GLY A 144 22.48 -10.49 -6.73
C GLY A 144 22.55 -10.63 -8.26
N ASN A 145 21.58 -11.16 -9.02
CA ASN A 145 21.80 -11.43 -10.48
C ASN A 145 20.70 -11.21 -11.56
N VAL A 146 19.40 -10.91 -11.32
CA VAL A 146 18.39 -10.59 -12.38
C VAL A 146 17.95 -9.11 -12.71
N PRO A 147 18.15 -8.52 -13.92
CA PRO A 147 17.75 -7.12 -14.28
C PRO A 147 16.27 -6.75 -14.01
N GLY A 148 15.96 -5.48 -13.68
CA GLY A 148 14.58 -4.98 -13.48
C GLY A 148 14.06 -5.03 -12.02
N ARG A 149 14.81 -4.44 -11.09
CA ARG A 149 14.81 -4.83 -9.68
C ARG A 149 14.33 -3.80 -8.66
N TYR A 150 13.99 -4.28 -7.46
CA TYR A 150 13.84 -3.47 -6.24
C TYR A 150 15.18 -3.01 -5.65
N GLY A 151 15.40 -1.71 -5.50
CA GLY A 151 16.65 -1.14 -4.98
C GLY A 151 17.63 -0.69 -6.08
N SER A 152 17.91 0.61 -6.18
CA SER A 152 19.04 1.11 -6.98
C SER A 152 20.24 1.37 -6.05
N ASP A 153 21.43 0.91 -6.43
CA ASP A 153 22.67 1.30 -5.76
C ASP A 153 23.05 2.71 -6.26
N PRO A 154 23.06 3.74 -5.40
CA PRO A 154 23.28 5.10 -5.85
C PRO A 154 24.75 5.42 -6.20
N GLY A 155 25.69 4.49 -5.98
CA GLY A 155 27.14 4.75 -5.91
C GLY A 155 28.02 4.43 -7.14
N GLY A 156 27.49 3.89 -8.24
CA GLY A 156 28.15 3.97 -9.56
C GLY A 156 28.95 2.77 -10.11
N ALA A 157 29.11 2.85 -11.44
CA ALA A 157 30.05 2.21 -12.40
C ALA A 157 30.18 0.68 -12.51
N LEU A 158 29.83 -0.10 -11.50
CA LEU A 158 29.63 -1.54 -11.66
C LEU A 158 28.16 -1.80 -11.45
N ALA A 159 27.47 -2.24 -12.50
CA ALA A 159 26.10 -2.74 -12.47
C ALA A 159 26.05 -4.02 -11.62
N LEU A 160 26.36 -3.90 -10.34
CA LEU A 160 26.24 -5.01 -9.41
C LEU A 160 24.76 -5.20 -9.16
N PRO A 161 24.28 -6.42 -9.40
CA PRO A 161 22.92 -6.59 -9.79
C PRO A 161 22.16 -6.82 -8.49
N VAL A 162 21.71 -5.79 -7.77
CA VAL A 162 21.07 -5.98 -6.45
C VAL A 162 19.62 -5.57 -6.49
N GLY A 163 18.71 -6.54 -6.32
CA GLY A 163 17.29 -6.32 -6.10
C GLY A 163 16.33 -7.42 -6.59
N VAL A 164 15.08 -7.36 -6.13
CA VAL A 164 14.03 -8.39 -6.32
C VAL A 164 13.48 -8.31 -7.76
N LEU A 165 13.36 -9.44 -8.47
CA LEU A 165 12.75 -9.49 -9.81
C LEU A 165 11.22 -9.35 -9.72
N ARG A 166 10.61 -8.48 -10.52
CA ARG A 166 9.16 -8.57 -10.81
C ARG A 166 8.94 -9.73 -11.76
N VAL A 167 8.88 -10.94 -11.22
CA VAL A 167 8.42 -12.07 -12.03
C VAL A 167 6.94 -11.76 -12.28
N SER A 168 6.52 -11.39 -13.49
CA SER A 168 5.14 -11.67 -13.88
C SER A 168 5.14 -13.16 -14.12
N ASN A 169 4.63 -13.97 -13.19
CA ASN A 169 4.69 -15.43 -13.28
C ASN A 169 3.70 -15.99 -14.32
N GLY A 170 3.68 -15.41 -15.53
CA GLY A 170 2.68 -15.69 -16.57
C GLY A 170 1.27 -15.19 -16.22
N ILE A 171 1.06 -14.51 -15.09
CA ILE A 171 -0.24 -13.90 -14.75
C ILE A 171 -0.43 -12.67 -15.65
N THR A 172 -1.01 -12.89 -16.82
CA THR A 172 -1.52 -11.87 -17.74
C THR A 172 -2.72 -11.18 -17.10
N ALA A 173 -2.43 -10.21 -16.23
CA ALA A 173 -3.32 -9.19 -15.67
C ALA A 173 -4.85 -9.46 -15.78
N PRO A 174 -5.49 -9.96 -14.71
CA PRO A 174 -6.83 -9.46 -14.40
C PRO A 174 -7.09 -9.14 -12.91
N ASN A 175 -6.23 -9.55 -11.96
CA ASN A 175 -6.59 -9.53 -10.54
C ASN A 175 -5.95 -8.39 -9.73
N LEU A 176 -5.95 -7.17 -10.27
CA LEU A 176 -5.46 -5.98 -9.56
C LEU A 176 -6.16 -5.75 -8.22
N GLY A 177 -7.42 -6.16 -8.09
CA GLY A 177 -8.17 -6.05 -6.83
C GLY A 177 -7.65 -6.94 -5.70
N VAL A 178 -6.85 -7.96 -6.02
CA VAL A 178 -6.18 -8.79 -5.00
C VAL A 178 -4.88 -8.15 -4.55
N ILE A 179 -4.20 -7.44 -5.47
CA ILE A 179 -2.85 -6.90 -5.32
C ILE A 179 -2.84 -5.52 -4.68
N ALA A 180 -3.89 -4.74 -4.96
CA ALA A 180 -4.02 -3.37 -4.54
C ALA A 180 -5.44 -3.09 -4.06
N SER A 181 -5.57 -2.24 -3.03
CA SER A 181 -6.87 -1.83 -2.50
C SER A 181 -7.33 -0.52 -3.15
N PRO A 182 -8.59 -0.44 -3.64
CA PRO A 182 -9.16 0.82 -4.15
C PRO A 182 -9.44 1.75 -2.99
N ASP A 183 -8.74 2.87 -2.96
CA ASP A 183 -9.08 4.00 -2.08
C ASP A 183 -9.60 5.17 -2.92
N SER A 184 -8.98 5.43 -4.07
CA SER A 184 -9.37 6.52 -4.95
C SER A 184 -9.41 6.10 -6.42
N TRP A 185 -10.08 6.95 -7.18
CA TRP A 185 -10.25 6.81 -8.60
C TRP A 185 -9.78 8.10 -9.25
N ILE A 186 -8.89 7.99 -10.23
CA ILE A 186 -8.48 9.13 -11.04
C ILE A 186 -9.41 9.14 -12.25
N THR A 187 -10.10 10.25 -12.45
CA THR A 187 -10.86 10.47 -13.67
C THR A 187 -9.87 10.64 -14.81
N VAL A 188 -9.91 9.72 -15.76
CA VAL A 188 -9.09 9.80 -16.97
C VAL A 188 -9.86 10.49 -18.08
N PHE A 189 -11.18 10.34 -18.05
CA PHE A 189 -12.07 10.90 -19.04
C PHE A 189 -13.40 11.30 -18.38
N ASP A 190 -13.95 12.46 -18.75
CA ASP A 190 -15.22 13.02 -18.27
C ASP A 190 -15.87 13.79 -19.42
N ASP A 191 -16.92 13.22 -20.02
CA ASP A 191 -17.63 13.87 -21.13
C ASP A 191 -19.11 13.47 -21.16
N VAL A 192 -19.90 14.22 -21.92
CA VAL A 192 -21.27 13.85 -22.30
C VAL A 192 -21.17 12.96 -23.54
N PRO A 193 -21.78 11.76 -23.53
CA PRO A 193 -21.76 10.90 -24.72
C PRO A 193 -22.40 11.61 -25.91
N ALA A 194 -22.10 11.16 -27.12
CA ALA A 194 -22.82 11.57 -28.34
C ALA A 194 -24.02 10.65 -28.63
N ASN A 195 -23.91 9.37 -28.26
CA ASN A 195 -24.97 8.39 -28.40
C ASN A 195 -24.82 7.26 -27.36
N VAL A 196 -25.92 6.63 -26.94
CA VAL A 196 -25.91 5.40 -26.12
C VAL A 196 -26.83 4.38 -26.78
N ARG A 197 -26.26 3.24 -27.19
CA ARG A 197 -26.95 2.14 -27.90
C ARG A 197 -27.16 0.94 -26.98
N ASN A 198 -28.11 0.08 -27.35
CA ASN A 198 -28.42 -1.18 -26.65
C ASN A 198 -28.85 -1.01 -25.18
N ILE A 199 -29.53 0.09 -24.83
CA ILE A 199 -30.02 0.35 -23.46
C ILE A 199 -31.11 -0.67 -23.05
N THR A 200 -31.96 -1.08 -23.98
CA THR A 200 -33.16 -1.90 -23.70
C THR A 200 -32.96 -3.40 -23.93
N THR A 201 -31.82 -3.82 -24.47
CA THR A 201 -31.58 -5.22 -24.83
C THR A 201 -30.73 -5.89 -23.75
N PRO A 202 -31.33 -6.60 -22.78
CA PRO A 202 -30.63 -7.12 -21.59
C PRO A 202 -29.50 -8.11 -21.93
N THR A 203 -29.49 -8.67 -23.14
CA THR A 203 -28.51 -9.63 -23.65
C THR A 203 -27.35 -8.99 -24.42
N VAL A 204 -27.42 -7.69 -24.74
CA VAL A 204 -26.37 -7.00 -25.50
C VAL A 204 -25.74 -5.94 -24.60
N ALA A 205 -24.41 -5.93 -24.55
CA ALA A 205 -23.67 -4.91 -23.81
C ALA A 205 -24.06 -3.50 -24.29
N THR A 206 -24.27 -2.60 -23.34
CA THR A 206 -24.50 -1.19 -23.66
C THR A 206 -23.24 -0.61 -24.28
N GLU A 207 -23.43 0.08 -25.41
CA GLU A 207 -22.38 0.77 -26.14
C GLU A 207 -22.59 2.28 -25.99
N ILE A 208 -21.53 3.01 -25.69
CA ILE A 208 -21.54 4.46 -25.54
C ILE A 208 -20.59 5.02 -26.59
N ASP A 209 -21.10 5.84 -27.50
CA ASP A 209 -20.29 6.52 -28.50
C ASP A 209 -19.96 7.95 -28.02
N PHE A 210 -18.69 8.32 -28.11
CA PHE A 210 -18.22 9.69 -27.87
C PHE A 210 -17.96 10.43 -29.18
N THR A 211 -17.78 11.74 -29.10
CA THR A 211 -17.36 12.59 -30.23
C THR A 211 -15.98 12.16 -30.75
N PRO A 212 -15.67 12.40 -32.03
CA PRO A 212 -14.49 11.83 -32.70
C PRO A 212 -13.12 12.30 -32.20
N ASP A 213 -13.07 13.25 -31.26
CA ASP A 213 -11.82 13.89 -30.80
C ASP A 213 -11.27 13.29 -29.49
N VAL A 214 -11.90 12.24 -28.94
CA VAL A 214 -11.52 11.66 -27.64
C VAL A 214 -10.68 10.40 -27.81
N ASP A 215 -9.37 10.45 -27.56
CA ASP A 215 -8.54 9.23 -27.54
C ASP A 215 -8.66 8.45 -26.22
N LEU A 216 -9.39 7.33 -26.24
CA LEU A 216 -9.51 6.41 -25.10
C LEU A 216 -8.45 5.28 -25.10
N THR A 217 -7.60 5.16 -26.13
CA THR A 217 -6.69 3.99 -26.28
C THR A 217 -5.63 3.91 -25.19
N GLN A 218 -5.15 5.06 -24.70
CA GLN A 218 -4.14 5.12 -23.63
C GLN A 218 -4.75 5.33 -22.24
N ALA A 219 -6.05 5.66 -22.20
CA ALA A 219 -6.72 6.10 -20.98
C ALA A 219 -7.23 4.93 -20.13
N ILE A 220 -7.68 3.84 -20.74
CA ILE A 220 -8.43 2.79 -20.04
C ILE A 220 -7.52 1.62 -19.68
N ALA A 221 -7.28 1.42 -18.38
CA ALA A 221 -6.52 0.28 -17.86
C ALA A 221 -7.43 -0.89 -17.45
N ALA A 222 -6.85 -2.08 -17.26
CA ALA A 222 -7.54 -3.18 -16.57
C ALA A 222 -8.02 -2.73 -15.18
N GLY A 223 -9.29 -3.04 -14.86
CA GLY A 223 -9.93 -2.59 -13.62
C GLY A 223 -10.51 -1.17 -13.65
N SER A 224 -10.53 -0.50 -14.81
CA SER A 224 -11.23 0.78 -14.96
C SER A 224 -12.73 0.65 -14.72
N ARG A 225 -13.33 1.72 -14.23
CA ARG A 225 -14.78 1.83 -14.06
C ARG A 225 -15.34 3.03 -14.81
N VAL A 226 -16.62 2.95 -15.11
CA VAL A 226 -17.43 4.01 -15.70
C VAL A 226 -18.44 4.46 -14.66
N LEU A 227 -18.41 5.74 -14.31
CA LEU A 227 -19.42 6.41 -13.52
C LEU A 227 -20.33 7.20 -14.46
N ILE A 228 -21.58 6.78 -14.57
CA ILE A 228 -22.58 7.39 -15.42
C ILE A 228 -23.52 8.18 -14.52
N THR A 229 -23.66 9.47 -14.78
CA THR A 229 -24.56 10.36 -14.04
C THR A 229 -25.73 10.74 -14.93
N SER A 230 -26.95 10.77 -14.38
CA SER A 230 -28.11 11.26 -15.12
C SER A 230 -27.98 12.75 -15.44
N GLN A 231 -28.66 13.23 -16.48
CA GLN A 231 -28.59 14.64 -16.92
C GLN A 231 -28.94 15.64 -15.81
N ASN A 232 -29.87 15.25 -14.93
CA ASN A 232 -30.29 16.04 -13.78
C ASN A 232 -29.39 15.89 -12.52
N GLY A 233 -28.33 15.08 -12.57
CA GLY A 233 -27.42 14.82 -11.44
C GLY A 233 -28.01 14.02 -10.28
N ARG A 234 -29.28 13.56 -10.37
CA ARG A 234 -29.98 12.93 -9.25
C ARG A 234 -29.67 11.44 -9.09
N ARG A 235 -29.14 10.79 -10.13
CA ARG A 235 -28.85 9.35 -10.14
C ARG A 235 -27.48 9.11 -10.73
N SER A 236 -26.82 8.10 -10.21
CA SER A 236 -25.51 7.66 -10.70
C SER A 236 -25.43 6.15 -10.74
N PHE A 237 -24.68 5.63 -11.70
CA PHE A 237 -24.43 4.20 -11.87
C PHE A 237 -22.94 3.96 -12.14
N THR A 238 -22.36 2.99 -11.45
CA THR A 238 -20.92 2.73 -11.55
C THR A 238 -20.66 1.30 -12.00
N THR A 239 -20.11 1.11 -13.19
CA THR A 239 -19.89 -0.20 -13.81
C THR A 239 -18.45 -0.41 -14.28
N GLY A 240 -18.03 -1.64 -14.56
CA GLY A 240 -16.72 -1.90 -15.17
C GLY A 240 -16.71 -1.62 -16.68
N VAL A 241 -15.53 -1.32 -17.23
CA VAL A 241 -15.31 -1.25 -18.69
C VAL A 241 -15.06 -2.64 -19.23
N ASP A 242 -15.67 -2.98 -20.35
CA ASP A 242 -15.29 -4.15 -21.14
C ASP A 242 -14.12 -3.79 -22.06
N LEU A 243 -12.91 -4.21 -21.69
CA LEU A 243 -11.67 -3.95 -22.44
C LEU A 243 -11.61 -4.69 -23.79
N THR A 244 -12.56 -5.56 -24.10
CA THR A 244 -12.68 -6.14 -25.44
C THR A 244 -13.25 -5.15 -26.46
N SER A 245 -13.58 -3.92 -26.04
CA SER A 245 -13.91 -2.82 -26.93
C SER A 245 -12.77 -2.60 -27.92
N THR A 246 -12.96 -3.07 -29.14
CA THR A 246 -12.04 -2.85 -30.25
C THR A 246 -12.15 -1.37 -30.65
N PRO A 247 -11.02 -0.66 -30.85
CA PRO A 247 -11.04 0.63 -31.51
C PRO A 247 -11.78 0.43 -32.85
N ARG A 248 -12.87 1.17 -33.06
CA ARG A 248 -13.55 1.12 -34.36
C ARG A 248 -12.67 1.93 -35.33
N PRO A 249 -12.45 1.46 -36.57
CA PRO A 249 -11.57 2.12 -37.54
C PRO A 249 -12.07 3.50 -38.03
N THR A 250 -13.24 3.94 -37.57
CA THR A 250 -13.78 5.28 -37.81
C THR A 250 -13.63 6.08 -36.53
N ASN A 251 -13.09 7.29 -36.59
CA ASN A 251 -12.70 8.24 -35.52
C ASN A 251 -13.56 8.34 -34.24
N ASN A 252 -14.68 7.63 -34.10
CA ASN A 252 -15.49 7.56 -32.89
C ASN A 252 -15.04 6.40 -31.99
N TYR A 253 -14.82 6.70 -30.72
CA TYR A 253 -14.56 5.70 -29.69
C TYR A 253 -15.88 5.20 -29.10
N THR A 254 -16.09 3.87 -29.17
CA THR A 254 -17.23 3.21 -28.54
C THR A 254 -16.76 2.51 -27.26
N LEU A 255 -17.22 3.01 -26.12
CA LEU A 255 -17.02 2.38 -24.82
C LEU A 255 -18.08 1.30 -24.61
N ARG A 256 -17.64 0.06 -24.42
CA ARG A 256 -18.53 -1.07 -24.11
C ARG A 256 -18.57 -1.31 -22.61
N LEU A 257 -19.77 -1.39 -22.05
CA LEU A 257 -19.96 -1.68 -20.62
C LEU A 257 -19.97 -3.19 -20.38
N ASN A 258 -19.41 -3.64 -19.25
CA ASN A 258 -19.41 -5.05 -18.88
C ASN A 258 -20.78 -5.59 -18.40
N ARG A 259 -21.80 -4.72 -18.32
CA ARG A 259 -23.19 -5.07 -17.98
C ARG A 259 -24.14 -4.05 -18.58
N THR A 260 -25.40 -4.44 -18.68
CA THR A 260 -26.48 -3.57 -19.15
C THR A 260 -26.84 -2.52 -18.12
N LEU A 261 -27.25 -1.34 -18.60
CA LEU A 261 -27.74 -0.28 -17.72
C LEU A 261 -29.05 -0.70 -17.04
N PRO A 262 -29.22 -0.46 -15.73
CA PRO A 262 -30.47 -0.74 -15.05
C PRO A 262 -31.61 0.08 -15.67
N THR A 263 -32.72 -0.59 -15.98
CA THR A 263 -33.91 0.02 -16.59
C THR A 263 -34.60 1.06 -15.72
N ASN A 264 -34.30 1.07 -14.41
CA ASN A 264 -34.83 2.02 -13.44
C ASN A 264 -33.97 3.29 -13.31
N LEU A 265 -32.74 3.31 -13.85
CA LEU A 265 -31.82 4.43 -13.71
C LEU A 265 -32.21 5.59 -14.63
N PHE A 266 -32.59 5.26 -15.85
CA PHE A 266 -33.10 6.16 -16.88
C PHE A 266 -34.61 5.94 -17.01
N ASN A 267 -35.39 6.95 -17.41
CA ASN A 267 -36.82 6.74 -17.61
C ASN A 267 -36.96 5.57 -18.63
N PRO A 268 -37.71 4.48 -18.30
CA PRO A 268 -37.78 3.28 -19.14
C PRO A 268 -38.23 3.54 -20.58
N VAL A 269 -38.72 4.75 -20.88
CA VAL A 269 -38.88 5.30 -22.22
C VAL A 269 -37.53 5.80 -22.78
N ALA A 270 -36.54 4.90 -22.85
CA ALA A 270 -35.43 4.78 -23.81
C ALA A 270 -34.78 6.02 -24.48
N SER A 271 -34.85 7.23 -23.91
CA SER A 271 -34.26 8.40 -24.54
C SER A 271 -32.88 8.67 -23.94
N PHE A 272 -31.87 8.68 -24.82
CA PHE A 272 -30.50 9.12 -24.57
C PHE A 272 -30.41 10.43 -23.78
N ASN A 273 -31.43 11.29 -23.88
CA ASN A 273 -31.51 12.58 -23.19
C ASN A 273 -31.38 12.49 -21.66
N ASP A 274 -31.67 11.34 -21.05
CA ASP A 274 -31.56 11.18 -19.59
C ASP A 274 -30.12 10.92 -19.12
N VAL A 275 -29.18 10.61 -20.03
CA VAL A 275 -27.77 10.39 -19.70
C VAL A 275 -27.05 11.74 -19.68
N GLY A 276 -26.44 12.06 -18.55
CA GLY A 276 -25.65 13.27 -18.35
C GLY A 276 -24.18 13.01 -18.65
N THR A 277 -23.35 13.12 -17.62
CA THR A 277 -21.90 12.92 -17.76
C THR A 277 -21.50 11.47 -17.56
N ILE A 278 -20.52 11.04 -18.35
CA ILE A 278 -19.87 9.74 -18.24
C ILE A 278 -18.40 9.96 -17.91
N ARG A 279 -18.00 9.41 -16.76
CA ARG A 279 -16.63 9.46 -16.27
C ARG A 279 -16.00 8.10 -16.36
N VAL A 280 -14.95 7.95 -17.15
CA VAL A 280 -14.08 6.79 -17.05
C VAL A 280 -13.00 7.08 -16.04
N GLN A 281 -12.89 6.21 -15.05
CA GLN A 281 -11.96 6.36 -13.97
C GLN A 281 -11.05 5.15 -13.87
N ASN A 282 -9.76 5.41 -13.75
CA ASN A 282 -8.77 4.40 -13.44
C ASN A 282 -8.63 4.27 -11.94
N PHE A 283 -8.40 3.03 -11.55
CA PHE A 283 -8.02 2.69 -10.19
C PHE A 283 -6.66 3.32 -9.87
N GLU A 284 -6.62 4.22 -8.89
CA GLU A 284 -5.35 4.73 -8.38
C GLU A 284 -4.80 3.71 -7.38
N ARG A 285 -3.68 3.07 -7.73
CA ARG A 285 -3.03 2.07 -6.88
C ARG A 285 -2.30 2.76 -5.73
N ARG A 286 -3.06 3.18 -4.71
CA ARG A 286 -2.50 3.80 -3.52
C ARG A 286 -1.93 2.77 -2.55
N TYR A 287 -2.55 1.60 -2.43
CA TYR A 287 -2.09 0.58 -1.51
C TYR A 287 -1.60 -0.62 -2.29
N THR A 288 -0.35 -1.01 -2.05
CA THR A 288 0.24 -2.24 -2.59
C THR A 288 0.88 -2.99 -1.45
N PHE A 289 1.03 -4.30 -1.56
CA PHE A 289 1.74 -5.08 -0.55
C PHE A 289 2.93 -5.84 -1.11
N LEU A 290 3.81 -6.24 -0.22
CA LEU A 290 4.91 -7.18 -0.47
C LEU A 290 4.94 -8.18 0.68
N LEU A 291 5.14 -9.45 0.35
CA LEU A 291 5.24 -10.53 1.31
C LEU A 291 6.70 -10.94 1.46
N THR A 292 7.17 -11.09 2.69
CA THR A 292 8.47 -11.72 2.98
C THR A 292 8.21 -12.97 3.78
N MET A 293 8.66 -14.11 3.24
CA MET A 293 8.36 -15.43 3.78
C MET A 293 9.67 -16.08 4.21
N HIS A 294 9.67 -16.69 5.38
CA HIS A 294 10.77 -17.43 5.95
C HIS A 294 10.31 -18.86 6.23
N ARG A 295 10.97 -19.82 5.58
CA ARG A 295 10.73 -21.24 5.82
C ARG A 295 11.84 -21.82 6.68
N ASP A 296 11.47 -22.42 7.81
CA ASP A 296 12.42 -23.08 8.71
C ASP A 296 12.76 -24.50 8.23
N GLU A 297 13.68 -25.15 8.96
CA GLU A 297 14.13 -26.52 8.70
C GLU A 297 13.01 -27.57 8.85
N LEU A 298 11.97 -27.25 9.63
CA LEU A 298 10.79 -28.09 9.81
C LEU A 298 9.74 -27.87 8.70
N GLY A 299 10.03 -26.97 7.76
CA GLY A 299 9.15 -26.58 6.67
C GLY A 299 8.01 -25.66 7.08
N GLN A 300 7.98 -25.16 8.32
CA GLN A 300 7.02 -24.14 8.76
C GLN A 300 7.36 -22.82 8.09
N THR A 301 6.33 -22.15 7.57
CA THR A 301 6.49 -20.85 6.90
C THR A 301 5.93 -19.75 7.78
N THR A 302 6.78 -18.79 8.12
CA THR A 302 6.42 -17.54 8.79
C THR A 302 6.51 -16.41 7.78
N GLY A 303 5.57 -15.48 7.80
CA GLY A 303 5.51 -14.40 6.82
C GLY A 303 5.38 -13.03 7.46
N GLN A 304 5.79 -11.99 6.74
CA GLN A 304 5.40 -10.62 7.02
C GLN A 304 4.79 -10.02 5.76
N CYS A 305 3.65 -9.33 5.92
CA CYS A 305 3.00 -8.55 4.88
C CYS A 305 3.26 -7.08 5.11
N VAL A 306 3.90 -6.43 4.14
CA VAL A 306 4.24 -5.02 4.21
C VAL A 306 3.36 -4.27 3.25
N VAL A 307 2.62 -3.29 3.76
CA VAL A 307 1.75 -2.45 2.94
C VAL A 307 2.39 -1.11 2.73
N PHE A 308 2.41 -0.68 1.47
CA PHE A 308 2.96 0.59 1.01
C PHE A 308 1.84 1.51 0.55
N PHE A 309 2.02 2.81 0.78
CA PHE A 309 1.23 3.90 0.24
C PHE A 309 1.94 4.53 -0.95
N ARG A 310 1.27 4.62 -2.10
CA ARG A 310 1.75 5.21 -3.36
C ARG A 310 3.19 4.81 -3.68
N ARG A 311 3.44 3.50 -3.60
CA ARG A 311 4.77 2.97 -3.89
C ARG A 311 5.05 3.18 -5.37
N GLU A 312 6.00 4.05 -5.66
CA GLU A 312 6.60 4.13 -6.98
C GLU A 312 7.74 3.12 -7.06
N PHE A 313 7.72 2.40 -8.16
CA PHE A 313 8.43 1.16 -8.34
C PHE A 313 9.82 1.35 -8.98
N GLY A 314 10.27 2.60 -9.14
CA GLY A 314 11.46 2.96 -9.91
C GLY A 314 12.54 3.74 -9.16
N GLU A 315 12.23 4.53 -8.13
CA GLU A 315 13.18 5.55 -7.62
C GLU A 315 13.34 5.60 -6.09
N ALA A 316 12.42 5.03 -5.30
CA ALA A 316 12.33 5.29 -3.85
C ALA A 316 13.01 4.25 -2.94
N GLU A 317 13.81 3.35 -3.50
CA GLU A 317 14.39 2.25 -2.77
C GLU A 317 15.90 2.26 -2.93
N THR A 318 16.55 2.67 -1.86
CA THR A 318 18.01 2.64 -1.76
C THR A 318 18.41 1.48 -0.87
N VAL A 319 19.42 0.74 -1.31
CA VAL A 319 20.08 -0.28 -0.50
C VAL A 319 21.28 0.37 0.19
N TYR A 320 21.30 0.27 1.51
CA TYR A 320 22.33 0.81 2.38
C TYR A 320 23.25 -0.31 2.84
N SER A 321 24.54 -0.03 2.91
CA SER A 321 25.48 -0.87 3.64
C SER A 321 25.22 -0.72 5.13
N ILE A 322 25.12 -1.86 5.83
CA ILE A 322 25.12 -1.87 7.28
C ILE A 322 26.57 -2.00 7.72
N ARG A 323 26.99 -1.06 8.56
CA ARG A 323 28.31 -1.09 9.17
C ARG A 323 28.28 -1.88 10.46
N THR A 324 29.19 -2.85 10.57
CA THR A 324 29.50 -3.54 11.82
C THR A 324 30.52 -2.72 12.62
N VAL A 325 30.09 -2.08 13.70
CA VAL A 325 30.93 -1.27 14.61
C VAL A 325 31.84 -2.15 15.49
N GLY A 326 32.90 -2.73 14.93
CA GLY A 326 33.95 -3.40 15.71
C GLY A 326 35.07 -2.44 16.12
N PRO A 327 35.81 -2.70 17.21
CA PRO A 327 37.06 -1.99 17.45
C PRO A 327 38.05 -2.20 16.29
N PRO A 328 38.87 -1.20 15.92
CA PRO A 328 39.72 -1.22 14.72
C PRO A 328 40.72 -2.40 14.65
N ASN A 329 40.99 -3.04 15.79
CA ASN A 329 42.00 -4.09 15.92
C ASN A 329 41.38 -5.49 16.02
N ASN A 330 40.05 -5.58 16.07
CA ASN A 330 39.31 -6.84 16.11
C ASN A 330 37.94 -6.60 15.47
N PRO A 331 37.78 -6.84 14.15
CA PRO A 331 36.53 -6.65 13.41
C PRO A 331 35.47 -7.71 13.78
N ALA A 332 35.30 -7.98 15.07
CA ALA A 332 34.18 -8.72 15.61
C ALA A 332 32.94 -7.82 15.60
N ILE A 333 32.19 -7.92 14.49
CA ILE A 333 30.73 -7.75 14.37
C ILE A 333 30.09 -6.76 15.37
N GLY A 334 30.13 -5.47 15.06
CA GLY A 334 29.34 -4.48 15.80
C GLY A 334 27.99 -4.18 15.17
N ILE A 335 27.14 -5.18 15.04
CA ILE A 335 25.74 -4.90 15.27
C ILE A 335 25.60 -5.05 16.77
N ASP A 336 25.25 -3.98 17.48
CA ASP A 336 24.88 -4.11 18.88
C ASP A 336 23.48 -4.72 18.93
N THR A 337 23.43 -6.03 18.63
CA THR A 337 22.21 -6.84 18.59
C THR A 337 21.53 -6.86 19.95
N ARG A 338 22.27 -6.60 21.03
CA ARG A 338 21.74 -6.45 22.39
C ARG A 338 21.05 -5.11 22.58
N ASN A 339 21.56 -4.04 21.98
CA ASN A 339 21.01 -2.69 22.15
C ASN A 339 20.11 -2.20 21.01
N ARG A 340 19.70 -3.09 20.08
CA ARG A 340 18.81 -2.76 18.95
C ARG A 340 19.33 -1.61 18.07
N LYS A 341 20.66 -1.40 18.05
CA LYS A 341 21.29 -0.28 17.35
C LYS A 341 22.04 -0.79 16.12
N LEU A 342 21.82 -0.08 15.01
CA LEU A 342 22.38 -0.36 13.69
C LEU A 342 23.04 0.90 13.17
N THR A 343 24.25 0.80 12.62
CA THR A 343 24.85 1.93 11.91
C THR A 343 24.65 1.73 10.41
N ILE A 344 23.97 2.67 9.78
CA ILE A 344 23.65 2.69 8.36
C ILE A 344 24.53 3.75 7.71
N GLN A 345 25.23 3.36 6.66
CA GLN A 345 26.02 4.27 5.85
C GLN A 345 25.24 4.60 4.58
N THR A 346 25.09 5.90 4.29
CA THR A 346 24.50 6.34 3.02
C THR A 346 25.53 6.28 1.91
N ALA A 347 25.13 5.78 0.72
CA ALA A 347 26.00 5.78 -0.44
C ALA A 347 26.45 7.21 -0.78
N GLY A 348 27.70 7.36 -1.22
CA GLY A 348 28.39 8.65 -1.36
C GLY A 348 27.64 9.72 -2.19
N THR A 349 27.98 10.98 -1.90
CA THR A 349 27.58 12.22 -2.61
C THR A 349 26.16 12.25 -3.19
N GLY A 350 25.15 12.22 -2.33
CA GLY A 350 23.92 13.01 -2.55
C GLY A 350 22.63 12.28 -2.91
N SER A 351 22.59 10.96 -2.93
CA SER A 351 21.42 10.20 -3.41
C SER A 351 20.76 9.30 -2.36
N GLY A 352 21.31 9.22 -1.13
CA GLY A 352 20.69 8.51 -0.02
C GLY A 352 19.74 9.39 0.80
N ARG A 353 18.52 8.89 1.07
CA ARG A 353 17.58 9.52 2.01
C ARG A 353 17.99 9.21 3.45
N ALA A 354 18.02 10.23 4.31
CA ALA A 354 18.25 10.02 5.74
C ALA A 354 17.11 9.19 6.37
N PRO A 355 17.40 8.15 7.16
CA PRO A 355 16.36 7.41 7.87
C PRO A 355 15.65 8.33 8.86
N SER A 356 14.34 8.10 9.06
CA SER A 356 13.54 8.85 10.03
C SER A 356 12.84 7.94 11.05
N PRO A 357 12.65 8.38 12.31
CA PRO A 357 11.83 7.67 13.27
C PRO A 357 10.41 7.40 12.74
N GLY A 358 9.94 6.16 12.90
CA GLY A 358 8.66 5.69 12.43
C GLY A 358 8.68 4.99 11.08
N GLU A 359 9.77 5.11 10.32
CA GLU A 359 9.96 4.36 9.06
C GLU A 359 10.26 2.88 9.30
N TYR A 360 10.30 2.12 8.21
CA TYR A 360 10.63 0.70 8.23
C TYR A 360 11.89 0.43 7.44
N LEU A 361 12.66 -0.53 7.96
CA LEU A 361 13.90 -1.01 7.39
C LEU A 361 13.74 -2.50 7.08
N PHE A 362 14.06 -2.87 5.84
CA PHE A 362 14.08 -4.26 5.41
C PHE A 362 15.50 -4.82 5.51
N GLY A 363 15.68 -5.85 6.32
CA GLY A 363 16.97 -6.46 6.54
C GLY A 363 17.27 -7.56 5.54
N THR A 364 18.38 -7.40 4.82
CA THR A 364 18.90 -8.39 3.87
C THR A 364 20.37 -8.65 4.15
N TRP A 365 20.87 -9.83 3.78
CA TRP A 365 22.30 -10.07 3.75
C TRP A 365 22.59 -10.95 2.54
N LEU A 366 23.75 -10.71 1.92
CA LEU A 366 24.25 -11.58 0.87
C LEU A 366 25.13 -12.64 1.52
N SER A 367 24.67 -13.89 1.60
CA SER A 367 25.52 -14.96 2.08
C SER A 367 26.58 -15.29 1.04
N LYS A 368 27.73 -15.82 1.48
CA LYS A 368 28.59 -16.57 0.55
C LYS A 368 27.79 -17.64 -0.19
N PRO A 369 28.16 -17.98 -1.44
CA PRO A 369 27.57 -19.10 -2.15
C PRO A 369 27.62 -20.37 -1.30
N GLY A 370 26.48 -21.02 -1.05
CA GLY A 370 26.39 -22.32 -0.39
C GLY A 370 25.94 -22.36 1.08
N ASN A 371 25.65 -21.22 1.74
CA ASN A 371 24.99 -21.23 3.06
C ASN A 371 24.00 -20.07 3.19
N PRO A 372 22.77 -20.23 2.67
CA PRO A 372 21.89 -19.13 2.47
C PRO A 372 20.85 -19.02 3.57
N VAL A 373 21.13 -18.13 4.50
CA VAL A 373 20.08 -17.58 5.33
C VAL A 373 19.99 -16.11 4.91
N VAL A 374 18.79 -15.55 4.81
CA VAL A 374 18.62 -14.10 4.63
C VAL A 374 17.67 -13.68 5.71
N ASN A 375 18.00 -12.62 6.45
CA ASN A 375 17.18 -12.16 7.57
C ASN A 375 15.73 -11.94 7.12
N GLY A 376 15.51 -11.25 5.98
CA GLY A 376 14.20 -11.21 5.33
C GLY A 376 13.10 -10.53 6.15
N ARG A 377 13.49 -9.85 7.23
CA ARG A 377 12.60 -9.28 8.22
C ARG A 377 12.55 -7.78 8.11
N TRP A 378 11.42 -7.27 8.56
CA TRP A 378 11.15 -5.85 8.64
C TRP A 378 11.29 -5.35 10.08
N TYR A 379 11.93 -4.20 10.20
CA TYR A 379 12.24 -3.54 11.45
C TYR A 379 11.67 -2.14 11.44
N ARG A 380 11.04 -1.71 12.52
CA ARG A 380 10.57 -0.34 12.65
C ARG A 380 11.66 0.51 13.29
N ILE A 381 11.95 1.67 12.69
CA ILE A 381 12.90 2.63 13.22
C ILE A 381 12.25 3.40 14.37
N VAL A 382 12.83 3.32 15.55
CA VAL A 382 12.36 4.01 16.77
C VAL A 382 13.16 5.30 17.02
N GLY A 383 14.44 5.31 16.66
CA GLY A 383 15.31 6.47 16.85
C GLY A 383 16.39 6.55 15.77
N VAL A 384 16.84 7.76 15.48
CA VAL A 384 17.92 8.05 14.53
C VAL A 384 18.84 9.08 15.15
N GLU A 385 20.14 8.80 15.12
CA GLU A 385 21.22 9.66 15.58
C GLU A 385 22.22 9.81 14.43
N GLU A 386 22.39 11.02 13.90
CA GLU A 386 23.44 11.29 12.91
C GLU A 386 24.81 11.27 13.61
N LEU A 387 25.74 10.49 13.08
CA LEU A 387 27.09 10.39 13.65
C LEU A 387 27.96 11.55 13.15
N PRO A 388 28.77 12.17 14.02
CA PRO A 388 29.65 13.25 13.61
C PRO A 388 30.65 12.77 12.55
N ALA A 389 31.10 13.68 11.67
CA ALA A 389 32.02 13.36 10.58
C ALA A 389 33.32 12.68 11.04
N SER A 390 33.77 12.94 12.27
CA SER A 390 34.93 12.28 12.89
C SER A 390 34.73 10.78 13.15
N ALA A 391 33.49 10.29 13.15
CA ALA A 391 33.16 8.88 13.34
C ALA A 391 33.04 8.11 12.00
N TRP A 392 33.10 8.83 10.86
CA TRP A 392 32.99 8.23 9.53
C TRP A 392 34.27 7.46 9.21
N GLU A 393 34.13 6.25 8.66
CA GLU A 393 35.29 5.36 8.41
C GLU A 393 36.18 5.87 7.27
N THR A 394 35.60 6.57 6.31
CA THR A 394 36.32 7.18 5.19
C THR A 394 35.75 8.55 4.87
N ALA A 395 36.61 9.54 4.60
CA ALA A 395 36.17 10.89 4.23
C ALA A 395 35.35 10.93 2.92
N THR A 396 35.29 9.83 2.17
CA THR A 396 34.57 9.66 0.91
C THR A 396 33.18 9.05 1.04
N SER A 397 32.77 8.57 2.23
CA SER A 397 31.41 8.05 2.43
C SER A 397 30.44 9.16 2.80
N GLY A 398 29.15 9.00 2.44
CA GLY A 398 28.08 9.90 2.87
C GLY A 398 27.86 9.87 4.40
N PRO A 399 26.92 10.67 4.93
CA PRO A 399 26.60 10.68 6.34
C PRO A 399 26.26 9.28 6.88
N GLU A 400 26.78 8.97 8.06
CA GLU A 400 26.47 7.76 8.82
C GLU A 400 25.39 8.03 9.87
N TYR A 401 24.41 7.14 9.95
CA TYR A 401 23.30 7.23 10.91
C TYR A 401 23.29 6.02 11.83
N ARG A 402 23.22 6.25 13.14
CA ARG A 402 22.89 5.22 14.11
C ARG A 402 21.38 5.16 14.30
N VAL A 403 20.81 4.04 13.89
CA VAL A 403 19.37 3.76 13.92
C VAL A 403 19.07 2.80 15.06
N THR A 404 18.05 3.11 15.86
CA THR A 404 17.51 2.22 16.90
C THR A 404 16.25 1.54 16.38
N LEU A 405 16.20 0.22 16.44
CA LEU A 405 15.11 -0.61 15.93
C LEU A 405 14.12 -1.00 17.05
N ASP A 406 12.89 -1.35 16.67
CA ASP A 406 11.85 -1.83 17.59
C ASP A 406 12.21 -3.17 18.25
N ARG A 407 12.96 -4.01 17.53
CA ARG A 407 13.40 -5.34 17.94
C ARG A 407 14.87 -5.57 17.61
N ASN A 408 15.44 -6.64 18.16
CA ASN A 408 16.82 -7.00 17.89
C ASN A 408 16.97 -7.38 16.42
N TRP A 409 18.08 -6.96 15.81
CA TRP A 409 18.44 -7.42 14.48
C TRP A 409 18.77 -8.91 14.52
N GLU A 410 18.14 -9.68 13.66
CA GLU A 410 18.33 -11.14 13.59
C GLU A 410 19.23 -11.51 12.40
N GLY A 411 19.93 -12.64 12.48
CA GLY A 411 20.64 -13.18 11.32
C GLY A 411 22.09 -12.74 11.13
N PHE A 412 22.85 -12.50 12.20
CA PHE A 412 24.29 -12.26 12.07
C PHE A 412 25.11 -13.23 12.94
N THR A 413 25.53 -14.35 12.35
CA THR A 413 26.50 -15.28 12.95
C THR A 413 27.82 -15.31 12.20
N ASN A 414 27.86 -14.89 10.92
CA ASN A 414 29.07 -14.97 10.10
C ASN A 414 29.66 -13.57 9.79
N PRO A 415 30.88 -13.26 10.28
CA PRO A 415 31.55 -11.98 10.01
C PRO A 415 31.91 -11.74 8.54
N GLN A 416 31.85 -12.78 7.68
CA GLN A 416 32.23 -12.66 6.27
C GLN A 416 31.10 -12.19 5.35
N ASN A 417 29.88 -12.00 5.87
CA ASN A 417 28.77 -11.50 5.08
C ASN A 417 28.65 -9.99 5.28
N THR A 418 28.45 -9.22 4.21
CA THR A 418 28.16 -7.77 4.31
C THR A 418 26.65 -7.59 4.49
N PRO A 419 26.17 -7.19 5.69
CA PRO A 419 24.75 -6.94 5.90
C PRO A 419 24.32 -5.72 5.09
N ARG A 420 23.10 -5.76 4.55
CA ARG A 420 22.51 -4.67 3.78
C ARG A 420 21.11 -4.37 4.32
N ALA A 421 20.73 -3.11 4.30
CA ALA A 421 19.39 -2.67 4.64
C ALA A 421 18.76 -2.01 3.44
N MET A 422 17.46 -2.16 3.26
CA MET A 422 16.71 -1.30 2.35
C MET A 422 15.81 -0.38 3.18
N LEU A 423 15.75 0.90 2.82
CA LEU A 423 14.79 1.85 3.38
C LEU A 423 13.75 2.20 2.31
N PRO A 424 12.69 1.40 2.17
CA PRO A 424 11.66 1.70 1.20
C PRO A 424 10.77 2.84 1.66
N GLY A 425 10.48 3.76 0.75
CA GLY A 425 9.50 4.81 0.96
C GLY A 425 8.07 4.27 1.09
N GLY A 426 7.22 5.01 1.79
CA GLY A 426 5.77 4.80 1.77
C GLY A 426 5.25 3.61 2.59
N VAL A 427 6.06 2.90 3.37
CA VAL A 427 5.55 1.81 4.24
C VAL A 427 4.57 2.37 5.27
N ILE A 428 3.33 1.86 5.27
CA ILE A 428 2.30 2.21 6.25
C ILE A 428 2.45 1.36 7.50
N SER A 429 2.51 0.04 7.32
CA SER A 429 2.56 -0.94 8.39
C SER A 429 3.09 -2.27 7.87
N VAL A 430 3.61 -3.05 8.82
CA VAL A 430 4.04 -4.44 8.64
C VAL A 430 3.15 -5.29 9.51
N PHE A 431 2.58 -6.34 8.93
CA PHE A 431 1.70 -7.30 9.58
C PHE A 431 2.39 -8.66 9.62
N ASP A 432 2.50 -9.26 10.80
CA ASP A 432 3.00 -10.61 10.92
C ASP A 432 1.93 -11.60 10.44
N LEU A 433 2.28 -12.45 9.49
CA LEU A 433 1.43 -13.51 8.97
C LEU A 433 1.76 -14.81 9.69
N THR A 434 0.94 -15.16 10.67
CA THR A 434 0.94 -16.50 11.24
C THR A 434 0.07 -17.40 10.36
N VAL A 435 0.73 -18.28 9.61
CA VAL A 435 0.06 -19.34 8.86
C VAL A 435 -0.07 -20.49 9.84
N ALA A 436 -1.30 -20.78 10.31
CA ALA A 436 -1.54 -21.97 11.10
C ALA A 436 -1.17 -23.19 10.22
N SER A 437 -0.23 -24.00 10.72
CA SER A 437 0.36 -25.14 10.00
C SER A 437 -0.64 -26.23 9.66
#